data_AF-A0A7S0LZG2-F1
#
_entry.id   AF-A0A7S0LZG2-F1
#
_cell.length_a   1.000
_cell.length_b   1.000
_cell.length_c   1.000
_cell.angle_alpha   90.00
_cell.angle_beta   90.00
_cell.angle_gamma   90.00
#
_symmetry.space_group_name_H-M   'P 1'
#
loop_
_entity.id
_entity.type
_entity.pdbx_description
1 polymer ?
#
loop_
_entity_poly.entity_id
_entity_poly.type
_entity_poly.pdbx_seq_one_letter_code
_entity_poly.pdbx_strand_id
1 'polypeptide(L)'
;MLGSNPAPPPNKTLYYELLGVPKDASPDDIKKAWRKAALRLHPDKNQNDPEAESRFKVVKEAYEVLSNPEKRRYYDSDGEEGLKMKEALDTMDLNMVMMAFASSGWGFRTLFLITLIVVFMALLLPLIFLIIKVDGTVAWGWPAVLAPVFCFISVAICCSCCIIVKPPPGEGSGVLKVLERSVPFFVTACWLSFVAVLSVWLEGSLPIPFTVVCIPLYVYEAVGLVNMLSSLTRKAYAAQQEEYKEGFLFQSYPEYVMHLIFIKVLRIVQLALIVAKIQSNASISWWVVGVPAWIGAAYAVLRMILRCKRLRSDPEHQRAEPLRATDDDRENNAGDSMQSICTQCICALPVFIFLLLLAARLESELPGSLALIFIPIFITVGCAFVIGCGSTILMRPPKYQGSGGDEEAPAEGEEGGGGADGGAAA
;
A
#
# COMPACT_ATOMS: atom_id res chain seq x y z
N MET A 1 23.63 -1.29 -45.38
CA MET A 1 22.78 -0.42 -44.55
C MET A 1 21.36 -0.91 -44.69
N LEU A 2 20.95 -1.86 -43.85
CA LEU A 2 19.58 -2.41 -43.83
C LEU A 2 18.80 -1.64 -42.78
N GLY A 3 17.75 -0.95 -43.22
CA GLY A 3 16.85 -0.19 -42.36
C GLY A 3 16.07 -1.12 -41.44
N SER A 4 16.17 -0.86 -40.14
CA SER A 4 15.25 -1.36 -39.13
C SER A 4 13.87 -0.76 -39.38
N ASN A 5 12.92 -1.60 -39.77
CA ASN A 5 11.51 -1.24 -39.86
C ASN A 5 11.01 -0.90 -38.43
N PRO A 6 10.40 0.27 -38.17
CA PRO A 6 9.86 0.58 -36.85
C PRO A 6 8.71 -0.37 -36.53
N ALA A 7 8.63 -0.83 -35.27
CA ALA A 7 7.57 -1.70 -34.79
C ALA A 7 6.17 -1.11 -35.09
N PRO A 8 5.18 -1.94 -35.45
CA PRO A 8 3.82 -1.46 -35.73
C PRO A 8 3.22 -0.77 -34.49
N PRO A 9 2.39 0.27 -34.68
CA PRO A 9 1.75 0.96 -33.56
C PRO A 9 0.88 -0.02 -32.75
N PRO A 10 0.75 0.18 -31.42
CA PRO A 10 -0.05 -0.70 -30.57
C PRO A 10 -1.49 -0.73 -31.09
N ASN A 11 -1.94 -1.91 -31.54
CA ASN A 11 -3.21 -2.05 -32.22
C ASN A 11 -4.37 -1.92 -31.21
N LYS A 12 -4.87 -0.70 -31.03
CA LYS A 12 -5.99 -0.36 -30.13
C LYS A 12 -7.34 -1.03 -30.49
N THR A 13 -7.42 -1.78 -31.60
CA THR A 13 -8.64 -2.46 -32.05
C THR A 13 -8.54 -3.99 -32.04
N LEU A 14 -7.43 -4.56 -31.57
CA LEU A 14 -7.14 -5.99 -31.67
C LEU A 14 -8.21 -6.88 -30.99
N TYR A 15 -8.70 -6.53 -29.80
CA TYR A 15 -9.74 -7.31 -29.12
C TYR A 15 -11.13 -7.21 -29.79
N TYR A 16 -11.45 -6.06 -30.39
CA TYR A 16 -12.68 -5.87 -31.15
C TYR A 16 -12.66 -6.68 -32.45
N GLU A 17 -11.50 -6.69 -33.12
CA GLU A 17 -11.24 -7.48 -34.32
C GLU A 17 -11.29 -8.99 -34.04
N LEU A 18 -10.71 -9.44 -32.93
CA LEU A 18 -10.74 -10.85 -32.49
C LEU A 18 -12.16 -11.36 -32.22
N LEU A 19 -13.02 -10.52 -31.65
CA LEU A 19 -14.44 -10.83 -31.45
C LEU A 19 -15.28 -10.58 -32.72
N GLY A 20 -14.74 -9.88 -33.72
CA GLY A 20 -15.45 -9.52 -34.95
C GLY A 20 -16.60 -8.52 -34.71
N VAL A 21 -16.43 -7.61 -33.76
CA VAL A 21 -17.41 -6.57 -33.41
C VAL A 21 -16.81 -5.18 -33.63
N PRO A 22 -17.62 -4.16 -33.96
CA PRO A 22 -17.10 -2.80 -34.10
C PRO A 22 -16.79 -2.19 -32.72
N LYS A 23 -15.97 -1.14 -32.70
CA LYS A 23 -15.53 -0.50 -31.43
C LYS A 23 -16.68 0.11 -30.63
N ASP A 24 -17.77 0.49 -31.30
CA ASP A 24 -19.01 1.02 -30.72
C ASP A 24 -20.01 -0.07 -30.31
N ALA A 25 -19.63 -1.36 -30.37
CA ALA A 25 -20.51 -2.47 -30.04
C ALA A 25 -21.07 -2.39 -28.61
N SER A 26 -22.36 -2.73 -28.48
CA SER A 26 -23.03 -2.82 -27.20
C SER A 26 -22.52 -4.04 -26.39
N PRO A 27 -22.67 -4.03 -25.05
CA PRO A 27 -22.32 -5.19 -24.22
C PRO A 27 -23.02 -6.48 -24.66
N ASP A 28 -24.26 -6.36 -25.15
CA ASP A 28 -25.04 -7.50 -25.66
C ASP A 28 -24.45 -8.06 -26.96
N ASP A 29 -23.92 -7.20 -27.83
CA ASP A 29 -23.31 -7.62 -29.10
C ASP A 29 -21.95 -8.29 -28.85
N ILE A 30 -21.15 -7.76 -27.93
CA ILE A 30 -19.90 -8.38 -27.46
C ILE A 30 -20.17 -9.78 -26.89
N LYS A 31 -21.23 -9.93 -26.08
CA LYS A 31 -21.65 -11.21 -25.50
C LYS A 31 -22.16 -12.20 -26.55
N LYS A 32 -22.91 -11.75 -27.54
CA LYS A 32 -23.36 -12.59 -28.66
C LYS A 32 -22.18 -13.07 -29.52
N ALA A 33 -21.24 -12.18 -29.82
CA ALA A 33 -20.04 -12.48 -30.58
C ALA A 33 -19.16 -13.51 -29.88
N TRP A 34 -18.91 -13.33 -28.57
CA TRP A 34 -18.21 -14.30 -27.74
C TRP A 34 -18.87 -15.67 -27.77
N ARG A 35 -20.19 -15.77 -27.56
CA ARG A 35 -20.92 -17.06 -27.61
C ARG A 35 -20.74 -17.77 -28.95
N LYS A 36 -20.78 -17.02 -30.06
CA LYS A 36 -20.59 -17.57 -31.41
C LYS A 36 -19.14 -18.05 -31.62
N ALA A 37 -18.16 -17.29 -31.14
CA ALA A 37 -16.75 -17.66 -31.25
C ALA A 37 -16.38 -18.85 -30.34
N ALA A 38 -16.85 -18.86 -29.10
CA ALA A 38 -16.64 -19.92 -28.12
C ALA A 38 -17.22 -21.27 -28.58
N LEU A 39 -18.40 -21.27 -29.21
CA LEU A 39 -19.00 -22.50 -29.78
C LEU A 39 -18.22 -23.05 -30.98
N ARG A 40 -17.53 -22.18 -31.74
CA ARG A 40 -16.71 -22.56 -32.90
C ARG A 40 -15.32 -23.05 -32.49
N LEU A 41 -14.74 -22.45 -31.46
CA LEU A 41 -13.38 -22.73 -30.96
C LEU A 41 -13.38 -23.68 -29.74
N HIS A 42 -14.51 -24.29 -29.39
CA HIS A 42 -14.59 -25.19 -28.23
C HIS A 42 -13.65 -26.39 -28.40
N PRO A 43 -12.83 -26.74 -27.39
CA PRO A 43 -11.85 -27.81 -27.49
C PRO A 43 -12.48 -29.17 -27.82
N ASP A 44 -13.69 -29.43 -27.31
CA ASP A 44 -14.44 -30.66 -27.61
C ASP A 44 -14.80 -30.84 -29.10
N LYS A 45 -14.95 -29.73 -29.84
CA LYS A 45 -15.26 -29.77 -31.28
C LYS A 45 -14.01 -29.70 -32.16
N ASN A 46 -12.85 -29.35 -31.58
CA ASN A 46 -11.59 -29.12 -32.28
C ASN A 46 -10.44 -29.90 -31.63
N GLN A 47 -10.69 -31.16 -31.25
CA GLN A 47 -9.72 -32.01 -30.55
C GLN A 47 -8.43 -32.28 -31.37
N ASN A 48 -8.48 -32.07 -32.70
CA ASN A 48 -7.36 -32.31 -33.62
C ASN A 48 -6.63 -31.02 -34.06
N ASP A 49 -7.04 -29.85 -33.56
CA ASP A 49 -6.43 -28.55 -33.93
C ASP A 49 -5.72 -27.94 -32.71
N PRO A 50 -4.37 -28.02 -32.65
CA PRO A 50 -3.60 -27.44 -31.55
C PRO A 50 -3.67 -25.91 -31.50
N GLU A 51 -4.03 -25.24 -32.60
CA GLU A 51 -4.19 -23.78 -32.63
C GLU A 51 -5.56 -23.32 -32.12
N ALA A 52 -6.57 -24.20 -32.12
CA ALA A 52 -7.91 -23.87 -31.64
C ALA A 52 -7.91 -23.48 -30.16
N GLU A 53 -7.09 -24.14 -29.33
CA GLU A 53 -6.94 -23.80 -27.90
C GLU A 53 -6.31 -22.42 -27.70
N SER A 54 -5.24 -22.12 -28.46
CA SER A 54 -4.57 -20.83 -28.42
C SER A 54 -5.52 -19.70 -28.82
N ARG A 55 -6.26 -19.89 -29.92
CA ARG A 55 -7.28 -18.93 -30.38
C ARG A 55 -8.43 -18.79 -29.41
N PHE A 56 -8.86 -19.87 -28.76
CA PHE A 56 -9.89 -19.83 -27.74
C PHE A 56 -9.46 -18.99 -26.53
N LYS A 57 -8.20 -19.14 -26.06
CA LYS A 57 -7.64 -18.34 -24.97
C LYS A 57 -7.64 -16.85 -25.30
N VAL A 58 -7.14 -16.48 -26.48
CA VAL A 58 -7.05 -15.08 -26.93
C VAL A 58 -8.44 -14.44 -27.09
N VAL A 59 -9.42 -15.18 -27.63
CA VAL A 59 -10.80 -14.68 -27.79
C VAL A 59 -11.52 -14.59 -26.43
N LYS A 60 -11.20 -15.48 -25.49
CA LYS A 60 -11.71 -15.43 -24.11
C LYS A 60 -11.21 -14.20 -23.38
N GLU A 61 -9.90 -13.92 -23.50
CA GLU A 61 -9.28 -12.71 -22.96
C GLU A 61 -9.93 -11.45 -23.53
N ALA A 62 -10.09 -11.36 -24.85
CA ALA A 62 -10.78 -10.24 -25.50
C ALA A 62 -12.20 -10.02 -24.95
N TYR A 63 -12.97 -11.09 -24.71
CA TYR A 63 -14.29 -11.00 -24.10
C TYR A 63 -14.23 -10.53 -22.64
N GLU A 64 -13.31 -11.06 -21.83
CA GLU A 64 -13.14 -10.66 -20.42
C GLU A 64 -12.82 -9.16 -20.29
N VAL A 65 -12.00 -8.63 -21.19
CA VAL A 65 -11.65 -7.21 -21.24
C VAL A 65 -12.81 -6.36 -21.73
N LEU A 66 -13.45 -6.72 -22.84
CA LEU A 66 -14.48 -5.89 -23.47
C LEU A 66 -15.85 -5.99 -22.80
N SER A 67 -16.13 -7.07 -22.06
CA SER A 67 -17.40 -7.23 -21.32
C SER A 67 -17.43 -6.46 -20.00
N ASN A 68 -16.27 -6.16 -19.41
CA ASN A 68 -16.18 -5.33 -18.22
C ASN A 68 -16.08 -3.84 -18.62
N PRO A 69 -17.04 -2.98 -18.23
CA PRO A 69 -17.06 -1.56 -18.62
C PRO A 69 -15.80 -0.80 -18.22
N GLU A 70 -15.20 -1.13 -17.08
CA GLU A 70 -13.97 -0.49 -16.64
C GLU A 70 -12.78 -0.97 -17.44
N LYS A 71 -12.56 -2.29 -17.55
CA LYS A 71 -11.43 -2.84 -18.34
C LYS A 71 -11.48 -2.34 -19.79
N ARG A 72 -12.67 -2.32 -20.40
CA ARG A 72 -12.89 -1.73 -21.74
C ARG A 72 -12.45 -0.28 -21.81
N ARG A 73 -12.74 0.53 -20.79
CA ARG A 73 -12.33 1.95 -20.75
C ARG A 73 -10.81 2.12 -20.75
N TYR A 74 -10.07 1.32 -19.98
CA TYR A 74 -8.60 1.36 -19.96
C TYR A 74 -7.98 0.82 -21.25
N TYR A 75 -8.58 -0.24 -21.81
CA TYR A 75 -8.20 -0.74 -23.12
C TYR A 75 -8.39 0.31 -24.21
N ASP A 76 -9.52 1.03 -24.19
CA ASP A 76 -9.85 2.06 -25.17
C ASP A 76 -8.93 3.28 -25.07
N SER A 77 -8.44 3.63 -23.87
CA SER A 77 -7.50 4.74 -23.66
C SER A 77 -6.08 4.38 -24.07
N ASP A 78 -5.54 3.31 -23.48
CA ASP A 78 -4.10 3.03 -23.43
C ASP A 78 -3.74 1.63 -23.99
N GLY A 79 -4.71 0.89 -24.52
CA GLY A 79 -4.50 -0.43 -25.12
C GLY A 79 -4.19 -1.53 -24.10
N GLU A 80 -3.51 -2.58 -24.55
CA GLU A 80 -3.12 -3.71 -23.69
C GLU A 80 -2.15 -3.30 -22.57
N GLU A 81 -1.30 -2.30 -22.79
CA GLU A 81 -0.37 -1.78 -21.78
C GLU A 81 -1.12 -1.11 -20.62
N GLY A 82 -2.16 -0.34 -20.93
CA GLY A 82 -3.04 0.26 -19.93
C GLY A 82 -3.78 -0.78 -19.09
N LEU A 83 -4.16 -1.90 -19.73
CA LEU A 83 -4.80 -3.01 -19.03
C LEU A 83 -3.84 -3.72 -18.09
N LYS A 84 -2.62 -4.02 -18.54
CA LYS A 84 -1.57 -4.64 -17.71
C LYS A 84 -1.20 -3.75 -16.54
N MET A 85 -1.16 -2.43 -16.73
CA MET A 85 -0.91 -1.49 -15.64
C MET A 85 -2.06 -1.44 -14.63
N LYS A 86 -3.32 -1.48 -15.09
CA LYS A 86 -4.47 -1.59 -14.20
C LYS A 86 -4.50 -2.93 -13.47
N GLU A 87 -4.28 -4.04 -14.16
CA GLU A 87 -4.23 -5.36 -13.54
C GLU A 87 -3.10 -5.42 -12.53
N ALA A 88 -1.92 -4.85 -12.82
CA ALA A 88 -0.84 -4.71 -11.84
C ALA A 88 -1.20 -3.81 -10.64
N LEU A 89 -2.09 -2.83 -10.82
CA LEU A 89 -2.57 -1.94 -9.76
C LEU A 89 -3.67 -2.60 -8.90
N ASP A 90 -4.55 -3.38 -9.52
CA ASP A 90 -5.67 -4.09 -8.87
C ASP A 90 -5.17 -5.37 -8.16
N THR A 91 -4.25 -6.11 -8.79
CA THR A 91 -3.62 -7.31 -8.22
C THR A 91 -2.27 -6.96 -7.61
N MET A 92 -2.22 -6.00 -6.68
CA MET A 92 -1.04 -5.82 -5.80
C MET A 92 -0.85 -7.05 -4.88
N ASP A 93 -0.73 -8.23 -5.46
CA ASP A 93 -0.11 -9.39 -4.86
C ASP A 93 1.36 -9.01 -4.62
N LEU A 94 1.75 -9.12 -3.35
CA LEU A 94 3.08 -8.82 -2.89
C LEU A 94 4.11 -9.61 -3.70
N ASN A 95 3.80 -10.81 -4.18
CA ASN A 95 4.70 -11.61 -5.00
C ASN A 95 4.94 -10.99 -6.38
N MET A 96 3.92 -10.45 -7.03
CA MET A 96 4.03 -9.76 -8.33
C MET A 96 4.86 -8.48 -8.19
N VAL A 97 4.60 -7.67 -7.15
CA VAL A 97 5.39 -6.48 -6.84
C VAL A 97 6.85 -6.84 -6.57
N MET A 98 7.08 -7.91 -5.82
CA MET A 98 8.41 -8.41 -5.51
C MET A 98 9.12 -8.96 -6.76
N MET A 99 8.42 -9.62 -7.68
CA MET A 99 8.98 -10.05 -8.96
C MET A 99 9.30 -8.89 -9.90
N ALA A 100 8.42 -7.88 -9.98
CA ALA A 100 8.67 -6.66 -10.73
C ALA A 100 9.86 -5.87 -10.14
N PHE A 101 9.96 -5.82 -8.81
CA PHE A 101 11.10 -5.24 -8.12
C PHE A 101 12.38 -6.06 -8.36
N ALA A 102 12.30 -7.40 -8.30
CA ALA A 102 13.41 -8.31 -8.56
C ALA A 102 13.85 -8.32 -10.03
N SER A 103 13.00 -7.94 -10.97
CA SER A 103 13.38 -7.76 -12.39
C SER A 103 13.81 -6.33 -12.70
N SER A 104 13.54 -5.36 -11.82
CA SER A 104 13.92 -3.96 -12.02
C SER A 104 15.44 -3.73 -12.04
N GLY A 105 15.88 -2.80 -12.89
CA GLY A 105 17.27 -2.41 -13.01
C GLY A 105 17.82 -1.73 -11.74
N TRP A 106 19.15 -1.77 -11.58
CA TRP A 106 19.86 -1.21 -10.42
C TRP A 106 19.54 0.27 -10.13
N GLY A 107 19.24 1.07 -11.16
CA GLY A 107 18.84 2.46 -11.00
C GLY A 107 17.53 2.63 -10.21
N PHE A 108 16.49 1.86 -10.55
CA PHE A 108 15.21 1.89 -9.85
C PHE A 108 15.34 1.38 -8.41
N ARG A 109 16.11 0.31 -8.21
CA ARG A 109 16.37 -0.23 -6.86
C ARG A 109 17.11 0.76 -5.96
N THR A 110 18.07 1.50 -6.52
CA THR A 110 18.81 2.53 -5.79
C THR A 110 17.88 3.68 -5.39
N LEU A 111 17.01 4.13 -6.31
CA LEU A 111 16.00 5.15 -6.01
C LEU A 111 15.05 4.68 -4.90
N PHE A 112 14.59 3.44 -4.96
CA PHE A 112 13.71 2.85 -3.95
C PHE A 112 14.41 2.76 -2.59
N LEU A 113 15.67 2.32 -2.55
CA LEU A 113 16.47 2.27 -1.32
C LEU A 113 16.65 3.68 -0.72
N ILE A 114 16.98 4.69 -1.55
CA ILE A 114 17.07 6.09 -1.11
C ILE A 114 15.74 6.54 -0.51
N THR A 115 14.63 6.23 -1.18
CA THR A 115 13.29 6.58 -0.69
C THR A 115 13.00 5.92 0.65
N LEU A 116 13.35 4.64 0.81
CA LEU A 116 13.17 3.89 2.05
C LEU A 116 14.01 4.48 3.20
N ILE A 117 15.26 4.88 2.92
CA ILE A 117 16.13 5.59 3.87
C ILE A 117 15.53 6.95 4.27
N VAL A 118 15.02 7.72 3.31
CA VAL A 118 14.39 9.02 3.58
C VAL A 118 13.14 8.86 4.45
N VAL A 119 12.30 7.87 4.16
CA VAL A 119 11.11 7.56 4.99
C VAL A 119 11.52 7.14 6.39
N PHE A 120 12.55 6.31 6.53
CA PHE A 120 13.04 5.88 7.83
C PHE A 120 13.60 7.06 8.66
N MET A 121 14.38 7.93 8.02
CA MET A 121 14.84 9.18 8.63
C MET A 121 13.66 10.07 9.02
N ALA A 122 12.59 10.09 8.22
CA ALA A 122 11.36 10.81 8.54
C ALA A 122 10.67 10.36 9.81
N LEU A 123 10.71 9.05 10.07
CA LEU A 123 10.08 8.45 11.23
C LEU A 123 10.94 8.58 12.49
N LEU A 124 12.26 8.37 12.38
CA LEU A 124 13.12 8.29 13.55
C LEU A 124 13.70 9.61 14.01
N LEU A 125 14.07 10.51 13.09
CA LEU A 125 14.79 11.73 13.41
C LEU A 125 13.97 12.67 14.34
N PRO A 126 12.65 12.86 14.15
CA PRO A 126 11.81 13.57 15.13
C PRO A 126 11.85 12.97 16.54
N LEU A 127 11.82 11.63 16.64
CA LEU A 127 11.79 10.93 17.92
C LEU A 127 13.13 11.07 18.65
N ILE A 128 14.24 10.94 17.91
CA ILE A 128 15.59 11.12 18.45
C ILE A 128 15.73 12.55 19.00
N PHE A 129 15.30 13.56 18.25
CA PHE A 129 15.38 14.97 18.66
C PHE A 129 14.55 15.24 19.91
N LEU A 130 13.36 14.63 19.99
CA LEU A 130 12.50 14.70 21.17
C LEU A 130 13.17 14.08 22.40
N ILE A 131 13.76 12.89 22.25
CA ILE A 131 14.44 12.18 23.35
C ILE A 131 15.59 13.01 23.90
N ILE A 132 16.50 13.47 23.04
CA ILE A 132 17.68 14.22 23.49
C ILE A 132 17.31 15.54 24.17
N LYS A 133 16.22 16.19 23.73
CA LYS A 133 15.69 17.40 24.37
C LYS A 133 15.11 17.10 25.75
N VAL A 134 14.24 16.10 25.85
CA VAL A 134 13.54 15.77 27.10
C VAL A 134 14.49 15.21 28.14
N ASP A 135 15.50 14.45 27.72
CA ASP A 135 16.56 13.94 28.60
C ASP A 135 17.55 15.03 29.04
N GLY A 136 17.39 16.27 28.57
CA GLY A 136 18.21 17.42 28.96
C GLY A 136 19.63 17.38 28.40
N THR A 137 19.91 16.52 27.42
CA THR A 137 21.23 16.42 26.81
C THR A 137 21.55 17.62 25.92
N VAL A 138 20.51 18.32 25.43
CA VAL A 138 20.67 19.49 24.56
C VAL A 138 19.70 20.63 24.90
N ALA A 139 20.19 21.87 24.83
CA ALA A 139 19.45 23.10 25.17
C ALA A 139 18.70 23.74 23.98
N TRP A 140 18.39 22.99 22.92
CA TRP A 140 17.72 23.54 21.73
C TRP A 140 16.30 24.07 22.04
N GLY A 141 15.89 25.16 21.40
CA GLY A 141 14.48 25.60 21.46
C GLY A 141 13.54 24.59 20.81
N TRP A 142 12.26 24.59 21.18
CA TRP A 142 11.26 23.64 20.64
C TRP A 142 11.10 23.68 19.10
N PRO A 143 11.20 24.83 18.42
CA PRO A 143 11.19 24.85 16.96
C PRO A 143 12.35 24.05 16.33
N ALA A 144 13.53 24.05 16.95
CA ALA A 144 14.68 23.30 16.45
C ALA A 144 14.51 21.78 16.68
N VAL A 145 13.90 21.39 17.79
CA VAL A 145 13.56 19.98 18.11
C VAL A 145 12.54 19.43 17.10
N LEU A 146 11.58 20.27 16.69
CA LEU A 146 10.53 19.90 15.73
C LEU A 146 10.92 20.19 14.26
N ALA A 147 12.12 20.71 13.99
CA ALA A 147 12.62 20.98 12.64
C ALA A 147 12.48 19.77 11.68
N PRO A 148 12.77 18.53 12.09
CA PRO A 148 12.57 17.37 11.22
C PRO A 148 11.10 17.22 10.79
N VAL A 149 10.17 17.36 11.73
CA VAL A 149 8.73 17.28 11.47
C VAL A 149 8.30 18.36 10.47
N PHE A 150 8.80 19.59 10.62
CA PHE A 150 8.54 20.68 9.67
C PHE A 150 9.01 20.34 8.26
N CYS A 151 10.22 19.79 8.11
CA CYS A 151 10.76 19.39 6.81
C CYS A 151 9.86 18.34 6.14
N PHE A 152 9.48 17.28 6.85
CA PHE A 152 8.67 16.21 6.27
C PHE A 152 7.24 16.65 5.94
N ILE A 153 6.61 17.45 6.81
CA ILE A 153 5.27 18.00 6.51
C ILE A 153 5.34 18.95 5.30
N SER A 154 6.40 19.75 5.18
CA SER A 154 6.59 20.64 4.03
C SER A 154 6.73 19.87 2.71
N VAL A 155 7.49 18.76 2.72
CA VAL A 155 7.57 17.86 1.56
C VAL A 155 6.20 17.27 1.23
N ALA A 156 5.44 16.82 2.23
CA ALA A 156 4.09 16.28 2.03
C ALA A 156 3.13 17.31 1.42
N ILE A 157 3.24 18.59 1.82
CA ILE A 157 2.48 19.70 1.23
C ILE A 157 2.88 19.89 -0.23
N CYS A 158 4.18 19.91 -0.55
CA CYS A 158 4.66 20.01 -1.94
C CYS A 158 4.11 18.86 -2.80
N CYS A 159 4.14 17.62 -2.30
CA CYS A 159 3.56 16.47 -2.99
C CYS A 159 2.05 16.64 -3.21
N SER A 160 1.33 17.14 -2.21
CA SER A 160 -0.11 17.40 -2.31
C SER A 160 -0.42 18.49 -3.36
N CYS A 161 0.42 19.54 -3.44
CA CYS A 161 0.30 20.56 -4.48
C CYS A 161 0.49 19.99 -5.88
N CYS A 162 1.44 19.07 -6.08
CA CYS A 162 1.66 18.42 -7.38
C CYS A 162 0.42 17.67 -7.87
N ILE A 163 -0.31 17.00 -6.97
CA ILE A 163 -1.55 16.26 -7.28
C ILE A 163 -2.66 17.22 -7.72
N ILE A 164 -2.75 18.40 -7.09
CA ILE A 164 -3.75 19.41 -7.45
C ILE A 164 -3.47 19.97 -8.85
N VAL A 165 -2.19 20.28 -9.13
CA VAL A 165 -1.75 20.88 -10.41
C VAL A 165 -1.83 19.88 -11.56
N LYS A 166 -1.41 18.63 -11.33
CA LYS A 166 -1.44 17.55 -12.32
C LYS A 166 -2.39 16.44 -11.84
N PRO A 167 -3.68 16.50 -12.21
CA PRO A 167 -4.60 15.42 -11.89
C PRO A 167 -4.17 14.09 -12.54
N PRO A 168 -4.53 12.95 -11.93
CA PRO A 168 -4.35 11.66 -12.54
C PRO A 168 -5.13 11.55 -13.87
N PRO A 169 -4.62 10.76 -14.83
CA PRO A 169 -5.24 10.60 -16.14
C PRO A 169 -6.63 9.95 -16.00
N GLY A 170 -7.61 10.45 -16.77
CA GLY A 170 -8.99 9.94 -16.76
C GLY A 170 -9.91 10.55 -15.69
N GLU A 171 -9.43 11.51 -14.90
CA GLU A 171 -10.23 12.21 -13.90
C GLU A 171 -10.83 13.52 -14.45
N GLY A 172 -12.06 13.85 -14.04
CA GLY A 172 -12.80 14.99 -14.60
C GLY A 172 -12.33 16.35 -14.04
N SER A 173 -12.47 17.42 -14.82
CA SER A 173 -12.06 18.79 -14.46
C SER A 173 -13.10 19.60 -13.64
N GLY A 174 -14.14 18.95 -13.13
CA GLY A 174 -15.21 19.62 -12.39
C GLY A 174 -14.73 20.25 -11.07
N VAL A 175 -15.34 21.38 -10.68
CA VAL A 175 -15.02 22.12 -9.44
C VAL A 175 -15.06 21.22 -8.20
N LEU A 176 -16.04 20.30 -8.13
CA LEU A 176 -16.14 19.35 -7.02
C LEU A 176 -14.93 18.41 -6.93
N LYS A 177 -14.41 17.95 -8.08
CA LYS A 177 -13.22 17.09 -8.13
C LYS A 177 -11.94 17.84 -7.79
N VAL A 178 -11.88 19.14 -8.11
CA VAL A 178 -10.76 20.01 -7.68
C VAL A 178 -10.80 20.21 -6.16
N LEU A 179 -12.00 20.44 -5.61
CA LEU A 179 -12.19 20.59 -4.16
C LEU A 179 -11.79 19.31 -3.42
N GLU A 180 -12.21 18.14 -3.91
CA GLU A 180 -11.83 16.84 -3.35
C GLU A 180 -10.31 16.61 -3.35
N ARG A 181 -9.63 16.94 -4.46
CA ARG A 181 -8.16 16.88 -4.58
C ARG A 181 -7.44 17.85 -3.62
N SER A 182 -8.09 18.94 -3.24
CA SER A 182 -7.50 19.93 -2.32
C SER A 182 -7.56 19.52 -0.85
N VAL A 183 -8.43 18.58 -0.47
CA VAL A 183 -8.56 18.08 0.91
C VAL A 183 -7.23 17.64 1.54
N PRO A 184 -6.39 16.77 0.91
CA PRO A 184 -5.11 16.36 1.49
C PRO A 184 -4.15 17.54 1.74
N PHE A 185 -4.17 18.56 0.87
CA PHE A 185 -3.39 19.78 1.08
C PHE A 185 -3.88 20.54 2.32
N PHE A 186 -5.19 20.75 2.47
CA PHE A 186 -5.74 21.43 3.65
C PHE A 186 -5.47 20.65 4.94
N VAL A 187 -5.59 19.32 4.88
CA VAL A 187 -5.30 18.42 5.99
C VAL A 187 -3.83 18.51 6.43
N THR A 188 -2.89 18.44 5.49
CA THR A 188 -1.45 18.55 5.78
C THR A 188 -1.07 19.94 6.27
N ALA A 189 -1.71 20.99 5.73
CA ALA A 189 -1.55 22.36 6.23
C ALA A 189 -2.07 22.53 7.67
N CYS A 190 -3.17 21.88 8.05
CA CYS A 190 -3.65 21.88 9.44
C CYS A 190 -2.63 21.24 10.39
N TRP A 191 -2.00 20.13 9.98
CA TRP A 191 -0.91 19.51 10.73
C TRP A 191 0.30 20.43 10.87
N LEU A 192 0.72 21.09 9.79
CA LEU A 192 1.81 22.06 9.84
C LEU A 192 1.51 23.20 10.81
N SER A 193 0.29 23.76 10.72
CA SER A 193 -0.18 24.82 11.60
C SER A 193 -0.19 24.38 13.07
N PHE A 194 -0.67 23.17 13.36
CA PHE A 194 -0.63 22.61 14.71
C PHE A 194 0.80 22.52 15.25
N VAL A 195 1.72 21.92 14.49
CA VAL A 195 3.12 21.75 14.93
C VAL A 195 3.81 23.11 15.10
N ALA A 196 3.52 24.09 14.24
CA ALA A 196 4.00 25.46 14.35
C ALA A 196 3.55 26.12 15.65
N VAL A 197 2.24 26.14 15.91
CA VAL A 197 1.66 26.75 17.13
C VAL A 197 2.13 26.01 18.38
N LEU A 198 2.18 24.68 18.34
CA LEU A 198 2.66 23.85 19.44
C LEU A 198 4.12 24.16 19.78
N SER A 199 4.99 24.32 18.78
CA SER A 199 6.41 24.59 19.03
C SER A 199 6.63 25.91 19.78
N VAL A 200 5.91 26.97 19.40
CA VAL A 200 5.99 28.28 20.07
C VAL A 200 5.29 28.24 21.44
N TRP A 201 4.20 27.49 21.56
CA TRP A 201 3.49 27.30 22.83
C TRP A 201 4.36 26.58 23.87
N LEU A 202 5.09 25.52 23.46
CA LEU A 202 6.00 24.78 24.33
C LEU A 202 7.19 25.63 24.83
N GLU A 203 7.57 26.66 24.09
CA GLU A 203 8.57 27.65 24.51
C GLU A 203 8.03 28.61 25.60
N GLY A 204 6.73 28.57 25.91
CA GLY A 204 6.07 29.49 26.83
C GLY A 204 5.87 30.91 26.28
N SER A 205 6.11 31.10 24.97
CA SER A 205 6.05 32.42 24.32
C SER A 205 4.62 32.88 23.98
N LEU A 206 3.64 31.97 24.02
CA LEU A 206 2.24 32.26 23.70
C LEU A 206 1.33 32.04 24.92
N PRO A 207 0.67 33.08 25.45
CA PRO A 207 -0.25 32.98 26.58
C PRO A 207 -1.66 32.52 26.11
N ILE A 208 -1.72 31.47 25.30
CA ILE A 208 -2.97 30.91 24.80
C ILE A 208 -3.28 29.57 25.51
N PRO A 209 -4.56 29.28 25.80
CA PRO A 209 -4.93 28.00 26.39
C PRO A 209 -4.68 26.86 25.41
N PHE A 210 -4.31 25.69 25.93
CA PHE A 210 -3.98 24.52 25.11
C PHE A 210 -5.14 24.07 24.18
N THR A 211 -6.40 24.36 24.51
CA THR A 211 -7.54 24.11 23.61
C THR A 211 -7.36 24.80 22.26
N VAL A 212 -6.86 26.03 22.26
CA VAL A 212 -6.67 26.84 21.05
C VAL A 212 -5.54 26.25 20.20
N VAL A 213 -4.48 25.75 20.84
CA VAL A 213 -3.38 25.05 20.17
C VAL A 213 -3.89 23.82 19.42
N CYS A 214 -4.85 23.08 20.00
CA CYS A 214 -5.41 21.87 19.40
C CYS A 214 -6.48 22.09 18.31
N ILE A 215 -6.91 23.33 18.03
CA ILE A 215 -7.96 23.61 17.03
C ILE A 215 -7.67 22.95 15.66
N PRO A 216 -6.45 23.06 15.08
CA PRO A 216 -6.19 22.44 13.78
C PRO A 216 -6.31 20.91 13.79
N LEU A 217 -6.03 20.26 14.94
CA LEU A 217 -6.26 18.82 15.10
C LEU A 217 -7.75 18.47 15.14
N TYR A 218 -8.57 19.27 15.84
CA TYR A 218 -10.01 19.06 15.84
C TYR A 218 -10.62 19.26 14.44
N VAL A 219 -10.15 20.26 13.69
CA VAL A 219 -10.57 20.47 12.29
C VAL A 219 -10.17 19.27 11.42
N TYR A 220 -8.94 18.77 11.58
CA TYR A 220 -8.47 17.57 10.86
C TYR A 220 -9.36 16.34 11.12
N GLU A 221 -9.65 16.05 12.40
CA GLU A 221 -10.50 14.90 12.74
C GLU A 221 -11.94 15.09 12.29
N ALA A 222 -12.48 16.32 12.37
CA ALA A 222 -13.84 16.64 11.92
C ALA A 222 -13.99 16.46 10.40
N VAL A 223 -13.06 16.98 9.60
CA VAL A 223 -13.07 16.81 8.13
C VAL A 223 -12.99 15.32 7.77
N GLY A 224 -12.12 14.56 8.43
CA GLY A 224 -12.01 13.11 8.21
C GLY A 224 -13.31 12.36 8.54
N LEU A 225 -14.00 12.73 9.62
CA LEU A 225 -15.26 12.11 10.03
C LEU A 225 -16.42 12.45 9.07
N VAL A 226 -16.51 13.70 8.61
CA VAL A 226 -17.51 14.10 7.61
C VAL A 226 -17.31 13.34 6.30
N ASN A 227 -16.06 13.20 5.84
CA ASN A 227 -15.76 12.45 4.62
C ASN A 227 -16.18 10.97 4.75
N MET A 228 -15.92 10.32 5.89
CA MET A 228 -16.38 8.94 6.13
C MET A 228 -17.91 8.82 6.22
N LEU A 229 -18.59 9.79 6.84
CA LEU A 229 -20.06 9.75 6.88
C LEU A 229 -20.67 9.90 5.48
N SER A 230 -20.03 10.67 4.60
CA SER A 230 -20.46 10.79 3.20
C SER A 230 -20.34 9.48 2.42
N SER A 231 -19.36 8.63 2.76
CA SER A 231 -19.17 7.33 2.10
C SER A 231 -20.22 6.28 2.49
N LEU A 232 -20.94 6.48 3.60
CA LEU A 232 -22.09 5.67 4.02
C LEU A 232 -23.38 5.99 3.24
N THR A 233 -23.40 7.00 2.38
CA THR A 233 -24.59 7.31 1.59
C THR A 233 -24.93 6.16 0.64
N ARG A 234 -26.23 5.85 0.45
CA ARG A 234 -26.67 4.66 -0.32
C ARG A 234 -26.03 4.53 -1.71
N LYS A 235 -25.78 5.66 -2.39
CA LYS A 235 -25.17 5.68 -3.72
C LYS A 235 -23.67 5.36 -3.68
N ALA A 236 -22.93 5.95 -2.74
CA ALA A 236 -21.52 5.65 -2.54
C ALA A 236 -21.32 4.21 -2.05
N TYR A 237 -22.21 3.74 -1.18
CA TYR A 237 -22.23 2.37 -0.68
C TYR A 237 -22.41 1.34 -1.79
N ALA A 238 -23.42 1.52 -2.67
CA ALA A 238 -23.67 0.59 -3.77
C ALA A 238 -22.49 0.51 -4.75
N ALA A 239 -21.86 1.65 -5.05
CA ALA A 239 -20.68 1.70 -5.92
C ALA A 239 -19.47 1.00 -5.29
N GLN A 240 -19.18 1.27 -4.01
CA GLN A 240 -18.02 0.69 -3.34
C GLN A 240 -18.20 -0.78 -2.99
N GLN A 241 -19.41 -1.23 -2.70
CA GLN A 241 -19.65 -2.65 -2.39
C GLN A 241 -19.40 -3.58 -3.60
N GLU A 242 -19.55 -3.09 -4.83
CA GLU A 242 -19.19 -3.85 -6.04
C GLU A 242 -17.68 -3.98 -6.23
N GLU A 243 -16.91 -2.98 -5.80
CA GLU A 243 -15.44 -2.91 -5.90
C GLU A 243 -14.73 -3.80 -4.86
N TYR A 244 -15.30 -3.97 -3.67
CA TYR A 244 -14.63 -4.62 -2.51
C TYR A 244 -14.96 -6.11 -2.28
N LYS A 245 -15.41 -6.86 -3.30
CA LYS A 245 -15.82 -8.27 -3.13
C LYS A 245 -14.69 -9.26 -2.87
N GLU A 246 -13.42 -8.91 -3.12
CA GLU A 246 -12.29 -9.84 -2.98
C GLU A 246 -11.35 -9.42 -1.83
N GLY A 247 -11.01 -10.37 -0.95
CA GLY A 247 -9.89 -10.26 0.01
C GLY A 247 -10.01 -9.26 1.16
N PHE A 248 -11.20 -8.72 1.45
CA PHE A 248 -11.32 -7.64 2.44
C PHE A 248 -11.27 -8.12 3.90
N LEU A 249 -10.60 -7.34 4.76
CA LEU A 249 -10.44 -7.61 6.21
C LEU A 249 -11.78 -7.61 7.00
N PHE A 250 -12.85 -7.08 6.42
CA PHE A 250 -14.15 -6.85 7.05
C PHE A 250 -15.25 -7.60 6.32
N GLN A 251 -16.32 -8.02 7.01
CA GLN A 251 -17.42 -8.77 6.37
C GLN A 251 -18.19 -7.93 5.38
N SER A 252 -18.23 -6.63 5.62
CA SER A 252 -19.00 -5.70 4.83
C SER A 252 -18.38 -4.31 4.91
N TYR A 253 -18.55 -3.55 3.84
CA TYR A 253 -18.13 -2.15 3.80
C TYR A 253 -18.68 -1.30 4.97
N PRO A 254 -19.94 -1.46 5.43
CA PRO A 254 -20.45 -0.71 6.58
C PRO A 254 -19.72 -1.07 7.88
N GLU A 255 -19.34 -2.32 8.08
CA GLU A 255 -18.54 -2.74 9.25
C GLU A 255 -17.18 -2.02 9.26
N TYR A 256 -16.54 -1.88 8.09
CA TYR A 256 -15.30 -1.13 7.94
C TYR A 256 -15.46 0.36 8.23
N VAL A 257 -16.48 1.00 7.67
CA VAL A 257 -16.69 2.43 7.94
C VAL A 257 -17.05 2.67 9.40
N MET A 258 -17.89 1.82 10.00
CA MET A 258 -18.21 1.90 11.43
C MET A 258 -16.97 1.72 12.30
N HIS A 259 -16.04 0.83 11.91
CA HIS A 259 -14.76 0.72 12.57
C HIS A 259 -13.96 2.02 12.54
N LEU A 260 -13.82 2.63 11.37
CA LEU A 260 -13.04 3.85 11.23
C LEU A 260 -13.66 4.99 12.05
N ILE A 261 -14.99 5.13 12.00
CA ILE A 261 -15.74 6.08 12.82
C ILE A 261 -15.45 5.83 14.31
N PHE A 262 -15.52 4.59 14.77
CA PHE A 262 -15.24 4.23 16.15
C PHE A 262 -13.82 4.65 16.59
N ILE A 263 -12.80 4.36 15.78
CA ILE A 263 -11.41 4.78 16.07
C ILE A 263 -11.27 6.31 16.07
N LYS A 264 -11.92 7.01 15.14
CA LYS A 264 -11.94 8.48 15.08
C LYS A 264 -12.58 9.09 16.33
N VAL A 265 -13.71 8.56 16.76
CA VAL A 265 -14.39 9.00 17.99
C VAL A 265 -13.49 8.81 19.21
N LEU A 266 -12.85 7.64 19.35
CA LEU A 266 -11.90 7.39 20.44
C LEU A 266 -10.74 8.39 20.45
N ARG A 267 -10.18 8.72 19.28
CA ARG A 267 -9.12 9.74 19.15
C ARG A 267 -9.59 11.13 19.57
N ILE A 268 -10.79 11.53 19.18
CA ILE A 268 -11.37 12.84 19.56
C ILE A 268 -11.57 12.90 21.08
N VAL A 269 -12.11 11.83 21.68
CA VAL A 269 -12.27 11.72 23.14
C VAL A 269 -10.92 11.77 23.86
N GLN A 270 -9.92 11.06 23.34
CA GLN A 270 -8.56 11.09 23.89
C GLN A 270 -7.97 12.50 23.87
N LEU A 271 -8.11 13.21 22.74
CA LEU A 271 -7.65 14.59 22.62
C LEU A 271 -8.34 15.51 23.62
N ALA A 272 -9.66 15.37 23.79
CA ALA A 272 -10.40 16.13 24.79
C ALA A 272 -9.92 15.87 26.24
N LEU A 273 -9.62 14.61 26.58
CA LEU A 273 -9.06 14.24 27.88
C LEU A 273 -7.65 14.83 28.09
N ILE A 274 -6.80 14.82 27.06
CA ILE A 274 -5.46 15.44 27.11
C ILE A 274 -5.61 16.95 27.38
N VAL A 275 -6.50 17.63 26.67
CA VAL A 275 -6.77 19.06 26.86
C VAL A 275 -7.26 19.34 28.28
N ALA A 276 -8.22 18.55 28.77
CA ALA A 276 -8.75 18.68 30.13
C ALA A 276 -7.67 18.44 31.21
N LYS A 277 -6.79 17.45 31.02
CA LYS A 277 -5.68 17.15 31.92
C LYS A 277 -4.66 18.30 31.98
N ILE A 278 -4.24 18.82 30.82
CA ILE A 278 -3.25 19.90 30.73
C ILE A 278 -3.80 21.20 31.34
N GLN A 279 -5.10 21.48 31.20
CA GLN A 279 -5.70 22.70 31.73
C GLN A 279 -6.05 22.65 33.21
N SER A 280 -6.55 21.51 33.70
CA SER A 280 -6.97 21.37 35.11
C SER A 280 -5.83 21.03 36.07
N ASN A 281 -4.63 20.75 35.55
CA ASN A 281 -3.35 20.54 36.24
C ASN A 281 -3.30 19.55 37.43
N ALA A 282 -4.39 18.84 37.79
CA ALA A 282 -4.36 17.91 38.92
C ALA A 282 -5.46 16.83 38.97
N SER A 283 -6.60 16.97 38.28
CA SER A 283 -7.78 16.14 38.61
C SER A 283 -7.85 14.75 37.96
N ILE A 284 -7.15 14.51 36.84
CA ILE A 284 -7.30 13.30 36.01
C ILE A 284 -5.98 12.53 35.99
N SER A 285 -5.95 11.22 36.24
CA SER A 285 -4.72 10.42 36.08
C SER A 285 -4.38 10.20 34.59
N TRP A 286 -3.09 10.08 34.24
CA TRP A 286 -2.69 9.76 32.85
C TRP A 286 -3.21 8.40 32.38
N TRP A 287 -3.46 7.47 33.31
CA TRP A 287 -4.15 6.21 33.03
C TRP A 287 -5.56 6.41 32.48
N VAL A 288 -6.30 7.42 33.00
CA VAL A 288 -7.64 7.79 32.54
C VAL A 288 -7.57 8.46 31.16
N VAL A 289 -6.57 9.31 30.94
CA VAL A 289 -6.33 9.93 29.62
C VAL A 289 -6.05 8.86 28.56
N GLY A 290 -5.41 7.75 28.94
CA GLY A 290 -5.15 6.61 28.06
C GLY A 290 -6.36 5.72 27.76
N VAL A 291 -7.48 5.83 28.50
CA VAL A 291 -8.65 4.93 28.37
C VAL A 291 -9.14 4.74 26.94
N PRO A 292 -9.32 5.80 26.12
CA PRO A 292 -9.76 5.61 24.74
C PRO A 292 -8.77 4.78 23.90
N ALA A 293 -7.47 4.90 24.16
CA ALA A 293 -6.46 4.09 23.49
C ALA A 293 -6.50 2.63 23.96
N TRP A 294 -6.73 2.38 25.25
CA TRP A 294 -6.91 1.02 25.79
C TRP A 294 -8.13 0.34 25.19
N ILE A 295 -9.25 1.07 25.08
CA ILE A 295 -10.48 0.60 24.43
C ILE A 295 -10.21 0.29 22.95
N GLY A 296 -9.50 1.17 22.23
CA GLY A 296 -9.13 0.94 20.84
C GLY A 296 -8.28 -0.31 20.65
N ALA A 297 -7.29 -0.54 21.52
CA ALA A 297 -6.45 -1.74 21.52
C ALA A 297 -7.25 -3.01 21.83
N ALA A 298 -8.08 -2.98 22.89
CA ALA A 298 -8.95 -4.11 23.24
C ALA A 298 -9.93 -4.46 22.11
N TYR A 299 -10.49 -3.43 21.46
CA TYR A 299 -11.36 -3.60 20.29
C TYR A 299 -10.62 -4.23 19.10
N ALA A 300 -9.38 -3.81 18.82
CA ALA A 300 -8.56 -4.41 17.77
C ALA A 300 -8.26 -5.89 18.04
N VAL A 301 -7.91 -6.25 19.28
CA VAL A 301 -7.69 -7.63 19.70
C VAL A 301 -8.97 -8.46 19.63
N LEU A 302 -10.11 -7.93 20.11
CA LEU A 302 -11.40 -8.61 20.04
C LEU A 302 -11.77 -8.93 18.59
N ARG A 303 -11.61 -7.97 17.69
CA ARG A 303 -11.84 -8.18 16.26
C ARG A 303 -10.91 -9.22 15.66
N MET A 304 -9.64 -9.22 16.06
CA MET A 304 -8.71 -10.25 15.64
C MET A 304 -9.20 -11.65 16.05
N ILE A 305 -9.62 -11.81 17.30
CA ILE A 305 -10.15 -13.07 17.81
C ILE A 305 -11.43 -13.49 17.07
N LEU A 306 -12.35 -12.56 16.83
CA LEU A 306 -13.57 -12.82 16.07
C LEU A 306 -13.27 -13.23 14.63
N ARG A 307 -12.28 -12.62 13.98
CA ARG A 307 -11.80 -13.01 12.66
C ARG A 307 -11.23 -14.42 12.67
N CYS A 308 -10.36 -14.75 13.61
CA CYS A 308 -9.80 -16.11 13.75
C CYS A 308 -10.89 -17.17 14.00
N LYS A 309 -11.87 -16.87 14.86
CA LYS A 309 -13.00 -17.77 15.12
C LYS A 309 -13.83 -18.00 13.87
N ARG A 310 -14.10 -16.94 13.11
CA ARG A 310 -14.87 -17.00 11.86
C ARG A 310 -14.19 -17.85 10.79
N LEU A 311 -12.89 -17.61 10.57
CA LEU A 311 -12.08 -18.41 9.63
C LEU A 311 -12.06 -19.90 10.03
N ARG A 312 -12.21 -20.21 11.32
CA ARG A 312 -12.28 -21.58 11.82
C ARG A 312 -13.69 -22.18 11.78
N SER A 313 -14.75 -21.37 11.81
CA SER A 313 -16.14 -21.81 11.93
C SER A 313 -16.88 -21.97 10.60
N ASP A 314 -16.37 -21.42 9.50
CA ASP A 314 -17.06 -21.43 8.21
C ASP A 314 -16.31 -22.27 7.14
N PRO A 315 -16.50 -23.60 7.13
CA PRO A 315 -15.99 -24.46 6.06
C PRO A 315 -16.80 -24.36 4.75
N GLU A 316 -17.92 -23.64 4.72
CA GLU A 316 -18.74 -23.44 3.51
C GLU A 316 -18.33 -22.20 2.72
N HIS A 317 -17.78 -21.15 3.35
CA HIS A 317 -17.16 -20.04 2.62
C HIS A 317 -15.95 -20.49 1.78
N GLN A 318 -15.23 -21.54 2.22
CA GLN A 318 -14.21 -22.23 1.40
C GLN A 318 -14.79 -23.04 0.23
N ARG A 319 -16.11 -23.30 0.22
CA ARG A 319 -16.83 -24.03 -0.85
C ARG A 319 -17.64 -23.11 -1.77
N ALA A 320 -17.85 -21.85 -1.40
CA ALA A 320 -18.69 -20.89 -2.12
C ALA A 320 -17.94 -20.09 -3.21
N GLU A 321 -16.64 -20.31 -3.38
CA GLU A 321 -15.87 -19.85 -4.54
C GLU A 321 -15.99 -20.84 -5.72
N PRO A 322 -15.81 -20.38 -6.97
CA PRO A 322 -16.34 -21.06 -8.15
C PRO A 322 -15.89 -22.51 -8.22
N LEU A 323 -16.70 -23.36 -8.86
CA LEU A 323 -16.54 -24.81 -9.09
C LEU A 323 -15.20 -25.26 -9.74
N ARG A 324 -14.16 -24.43 -9.73
CA ARG A 324 -12.83 -24.57 -10.31
C ARG A 324 -11.65 -24.27 -9.36
N ALA A 325 -11.85 -23.84 -8.12
CA ALA A 325 -10.71 -23.65 -7.19
C ALA A 325 -10.03 -25.02 -6.91
N THR A 326 -8.75 -25.14 -7.24
CA THR A 326 -7.96 -26.34 -6.96
C THR A 326 -7.60 -26.40 -5.47
N ASP A 327 -7.18 -27.56 -4.96
CA ASP A 327 -6.78 -27.67 -3.56
C ASP A 327 -5.59 -26.74 -3.20
N ASP A 328 -4.75 -26.38 -4.19
CA ASP A 328 -3.67 -25.39 -4.05
C ASP A 328 -4.18 -23.97 -3.75
N ASP A 329 -5.30 -23.56 -4.36
CA ASP A 329 -5.92 -22.25 -4.12
C ASP A 329 -6.45 -22.13 -2.68
N ARG A 330 -6.89 -23.26 -2.08
CA ARG A 330 -7.38 -23.31 -0.70
C ARG A 330 -6.26 -23.17 0.33
N GLU A 331 -5.11 -23.80 0.08
CA GLU A 331 -3.98 -23.75 0.99
C GLU A 331 -3.33 -22.35 1.01
N ASN A 332 -3.25 -21.71 -0.16
CA ASN A 332 -2.75 -20.33 -0.30
C ASN A 332 -3.64 -19.30 0.43
N ASN A 333 -4.97 -19.34 0.24
CA ASN A 333 -5.90 -18.41 0.91
C ASN A 333 -5.90 -18.52 2.45
N ALA A 334 -5.70 -19.74 2.98
CA ALA A 334 -5.57 -19.97 4.42
C ALA A 334 -4.23 -19.43 4.97
N GLY A 335 -3.14 -19.60 4.21
CA GLY A 335 -1.82 -19.03 4.50
C GLY A 335 -1.85 -17.50 4.55
N ASP A 336 -2.46 -16.86 3.55
CA ASP A 336 -2.56 -15.40 3.43
C ASP A 336 -3.38 -14.78 4.57
N SER A 337 -4.44 -15.47 4.99
CA SER A 337 -5.25 -15.05 6.14
C SER A 337 -4.47 -15.06 7.46
N MET A 338 -3.67 -16.12 7.70
CA MET A 338 -2.84 -16.22 8.89
C MET A 338 -1.69 -15.20 8.87
N GLN A 339 -1.06 -14.99 7.71
CA GLN A 339 -0.01 -14.00 7.54
C GLN A 339 -0.52 -12.59 7.84
N SER A 340 -1.70 -12.23 7.31
CA SER A 340 -2.38 -10.95 7.59
C SER A 340 -2.59 -10.71 9.09
N ILE A 341 -3.00 -11.75 9.82
CA ILE A 341 -3.19 -11.70 11.28
C ILE A 341 -1.85 -11.47 12.01
N CYS A 342 -0.82 -12.22 11.65
CA CYS A 342 0.52 -12.08 12.24
C CYS A 342 1.10 -10.69 11.99
N THR A 343 0.99 -10.16 10.77
CA THR A 343 1.46 -8.81 10.42
C THR A 343 0.76 -7.74 11.26
N GLN A 344 -0.56 -7.82 11.43
CA GLN A 344 -1.31 -6.88 12.26
C GLN A 344 -0.87 -6.92 13.73
N CYS A 345 -0.60 -8.11 14.29
CA CYS A 345 -0.08 -8.25 15.64
C CYS A 345 1.32 -7.64 15.80
N ILE A 346 2.22 -7.90 14.85
CA ILE A 346 3.60 -7.37 14.84
C ILE A 346 3.60 -5.83 14.82
N CYS A 347 2.65 -5.20 14.12
CA CYS A 347 2.57 -3.74 14.04
C CYS A 347 1.85 -3.11 15.25
N ALA A 348 0.80 -3.74 15.79
CA ALA A 348 -0.04 -3.13 16.82
C ALA A 348 0.51 -3.27 18.26
N LEU A 349 1.13 -4.41 18.58
CA LEU A 349 1.62 -4.70 19.93
C LEU A 349 2.72 -3.72 20.40
N PRO A 350 3.72 -3.36 19.58
CA PRO A 350 4.74 -2.38 19.95
C PRO A 350 4.16 -1.00 20.28
N VAL A 351 3.15 -0.55 19.51
CA VAL A 351 2.45 0.72 19.75
C VAL A 351 1.70 0.67 21.08
N PHE A 352 1.05 -0.45 21.39
CA PHE A 352 0.36 -0.63 22.67
C PHE A 352 1.33 -0.60 23.86
N ILE A 353 2.46 -1.31 23.76
CA ILE A 353 3.51 -1.29 24.79
C ILE A 353 4.06 0.12 24.98
N PHE A 354 4.33 0.84 23.89
CA PHE A 354 4.75 2.24 23.94
C PHE A 354 3.76 3.11 24.72
N LEU A 355 2.46 2.99 24.45
CA LEU A 355 1.44 3.78 25.13
C LEU A 355 1.40 3.48 26.64
N LEU A 356 1.53 2.22 27.05
CA LEU A 356 1.60 1.83 28.46
C LEU A 356 2.82 2.43 29.15
N LEU A 357 4.00 2.32 28.52
CA LEU A 357 5.24 2.90 29.05
C LEU A 357 5.16 4.43 29.14
N LEU A 358 4.51 5.07 28.17
CA LEU A 358 4.29 6.51 28.16
C LEU A 358 3.36 6.94 29.31
N ALA A 359 2.25 6.24 29.51
CA ALA A 359 1.32 6.52 30.61
C ALA A 359 2.01 6.37 31.98
N ALA A 360 2.76 5.27 32.18
CA ALA A 360 3.52 5.03 33.41
C ALA A 360 4.59 6.10 33.65
N ARG A 361 5.28 6.57 32.59
CA ARG A 361 6.24 7.67 32.71
C ARG A 361 5.58 8.98 33.13
N LEU A 362 4.46 9.31 32.50
CA LEU A 362 3.73 10.56 32.75
C LEU A 362 3.11 10.59 34.15
N GLU A 363 2.75 9.44 34.70
CA GLU A 363 2.30 9.28 36.09
C GLU A 363 3.45 9.22 37.11
N SER A 364 4.71 9.36 36.67
CA SER A 364 5.95 9.31 37.46
C SER A 364 6.33 7.94 38.05
N GLU A 365 5.71 6.86 37.58
CA GLU A 365 5.97 5.49 38.05
C GLU A 365 7.27 4.90 37.49
N LEU A 366 7.77 5.44 36.36
CA LEU A 366 9.02 5.00 35.72
C LEU A 366 10.11 6.09 35.78
N PRO A 367 11.21 5.90 36.53
CA PRO A 367 12.41 6.71 36.39
C PRO A 367 13.25 6.25 35.18
N GLY A 368 13.73 7.17 34.35
CA GLY A 368 14.61 6.85 33.23
C GLY A 368 14.52 7.80 32.03
N SER A 369 15.42 7.56 31.07
CA SER A 369 15.46 8.24 29.77
C SER A 369 14.19 7.96 28.96
N LEU A 370 13.73 8.97 28.21
CA LEU A 370 12.62 8.84 27.27
C LEU A 370 12.89 7.74 26.22
N ALA A 371 14.16 7.43 25.93
CA ALA A 371 14.55 6.40 24.98
C ALA A 371 13.94 5.03 25.31
N LEU A 372 13.84 4.67 26.60
CA LEU A 372 13.30 3.38 27.04
C LEU A 372 11.85 3.18 26.61
N ILE A 373 11.08 4.27 26.57
CA ILE A 373 9.66 4.26 26.19
C ILE A 373 9.54 3.98 24.68
N PHE A 374 10.45 4.53 23.88
CA PHE A 374 10.43 4.39 22.42
C PHE A 374 11.08 3.10 21.90
N ILE A 375 11.71 2.28 22.74
CA ILE A 375 12.35 1.01 22.34
C ILE A 375 11.44 0.12 21.47
N PRO A 376 10.17 -0.15 21.84
CA PRO A 376 9.29 -0.99 21.03
C PRO A 376 9.10 -0.43 19.61
N ILE A 377 8.96 0.89 19.49
CA ILE A 377 8.81 1.57 18.19
C ILE A 377 10.10 1.46 17.39
N PHE A 378 11.26 1.73 18.00
CA PHE A 378 12.55 1.63 17.33
C PHE A 378 12.85 0.22 16.82
N ILE A 379 12.52 -0.82 17.60
CA ILE A 379 12.67 -2.21 17.17
C ILE A 379 11.79 -2.48 15.96
N THR A 380 10.51 -2.13 16.00
CA THR A 380 9.59 -2.40 14.89
C THR A 380 10.00 -1.66 13.61
N VAL A 381 10.30 -0.37 13.73
CA VAL A 381 10.70 0.46 12.58
C VAL A 381 12.07 0.00 12.05
N GLY A 382 13.01 -0.36 12.93
CA GLY A 382 14.31 -0.92 12.58
C GLY A 382 14.23 -2.26 11.87
N CYS A 383 13.42 -3.20 12.38
CA CYS A 383 13.18 -4.48 11.72
C CYS A 383 12.56 -4.30 10.33
N ALA A 384 11.55 -3.43 10.21
CA ALA A 384 10.93 -3.11 8.91
C ALA A 384 11.95 -2.53 7.92
N PHE A 385 12.84 -1.66 8.39
CA PHE A 385 13.92 -1.08 7.59
C PHE A 385 14.93 -2.13 7.12
N VAL A 386 15.39 -3.01 8.02
CA VAL A 386 16.34 -4.08 7.70
C VAL A 386 15.73 -5.06 6.69
N ILE A 387 14.46 -5.43 6.87
CA ILE A 387 13.74 -6.29 5.93
C ILE A 387 13.65 -5.59 4.57
N GLY A 388 13.21 -4.32 4.53
CA GLY A 388 13.10 -3.55 3.30
C GLY A 388 14.43 -3.41 2.56
N CYS A 389 15.50 -3.02 3.25
CA CYS A 389 16.83 -2.92 2.67
C CYS A 389 17.36 -4.29 2.21
N GLY A 390 17.17 -5.33 3.02
CA GLY A 390 17.56 -6.71 2.71
C GLY A 390 16.89 -7.21 1.43
N SER A 391 15.58 -7.00 1.29
CA SER A 391 14.84 -7.31 0.07
C SER A 391 15.39 -6.56 -1.15
N THR A 392 15.79 -5.30 -0.99
CA THR A 392 16.31 -4.52 -2.12
C THR A 392 17.69 -4.96 -2.62
N ILE A 393 18.54 -5.41 -1.69
CA ILE A 393 19.94 -5.77 -1.97
C ILE A 393 20.07 -7.25 -2.38
N LEU A 394 19.30 -8.13 -1.75
CA LEU A 394 19.45 -9.59 -1.91
C LEU A 394 18.64 -10.18 -3.06
N MET A 395 17.61 -9.50 -3.56
CA MET A 395 16.80 -10.02 -4.65
C MET A 395 17.58 -10.08 -5.96
N ARG A 396 17.92 -11.29 -6.39
CA ARG A 396 18.45 -11.56 -7.74
C ARG A 396 17.27 -11.84 -8.67
N PRO A 397 17.32 -11.34 -9.92
CA PRO A 397 16.31 -11.72 -10.91
C PRO A 397 16.31 -13.25 -11.05
N PRO A 398 15.14 -13.91 -11.10
CA PRO A 398 15.09 -15.32 -11.42
C PRO A 398 15.76 -15.53 -12.79
N LYS A 399 16.71 -16.47 -12.87
CA LYS A 399 17.29 -16.85 -14.16
C LYS A 399 16.15 -17.42 -15.00
N TYR A 400 15.86 -16.76 -16.12
CA TYR A 400 14.93 -17.28 -17.12
C TYR A 400 15.51 -18.62 -17.61
N GLN A 401 14.91 -19.74 -17.22
CA GLN A 401 15.18 -21.01 -17.89
C GLN A 401 14.52 -20.92 -19.27
N GLY A 402 15.31 -20.45 -20.25
CA GLY A 402 14.93 -20.56 -21.65
C GLY A 402 14.77 -22.04 -22.00
N SER A 403 13.62 -22.39 -22.54
CA SER A 403 13.43 -23.69 -23.17
C SER A 403 14.40 -23.83 -24.35
N GLY A 404 15.18 -24.91 -24.34
CA GLY A 404 15.72 -25.61 -25.51
C GLY A 404 16.32 -24.77 -26.64
N GLY A 405 17.65 -24.75 -26.69
CA GLY A 405 18.42 -24.33 -27.86
C GLY A 405 19.89 -24.47 -27.57
N ASP A 406 20.52 -25.45 -28.20
CA ASP A 406 21.88 -25.92 -28.01
C ASP A 406 22.94 -24.81 -28.10
N GLU A 407 23.88 -24.77 -27.16
CA GLU A 407 25.20 -24.18 -27.38
C GLU A 407 26.26 -25.06 -26.70
N GLU A 408 27.11 -25.62 -27.55
CA GLU A 408 28.19 -26.55 -27.27
C GLU A 408 29.20 -25.96 -26.28
N ALA A 409 29.58 -26.78 -25.30
CA ALA A 409 30.78 -26.57 -24.50
C ALA A 409 32.02 -26.77 -25.39
N PRO A 410 33.07 -25.93 -25.30
CA PRO A 410 34.34 -26.26 -25.92
C PRO A 410 35.02 -27.35 -25.07
N ALA A 411 35.27 -28.48 -25.74
CA ALA A 411 35.91 -29.66 -25.20
C ALA A 411 37.33 -29.37 -24.67
N GLU A 412 37.62 -29.89 -23.48
CA GLU A 412 38.98 -30.18 -23.04
C GLU A 412 39.56 -31.27 -23.94
N GLY A 413 40.71 -31.00 -24.55
CA GLY A 413 41.50 -31.93 -25.35
C GLY A 413 42.88 -32.10 -24.72
N GLU A 414 43.10 -33.29 -24.21
CA GLU A 414 44.26 -33.84 -23.51
C GLU A 414 45.58 -33.88 -24.32
N GLU A 415 46.65 -34.17 -23.57
CA GLU A 415 47.98 -34.68 -23.98
C GLU A 415 48.96 -33.67 -24.63
N GLY A 416 50.20 -33.47 -24.16
CA GLY A 416 51.05 -34.34 -23.37
C GLY A 416 52.37 -34.59 -24.10
N GLY A 417 53.33 -33.67 -23.95
CA GLY A 417 54.77 -33.99 -23.93
C GLY A 417 55.56 -34.05 -25.24
N GLY A 418 56.67 -33.29 -25.27
CA GLY A 418 57.96 -33.85 -25.69
C GLY A 418 58.69 -33.21 -26.87
N GLY A 419 59.56 -32.24 -26.56
CA GLY A 419 61.00 -32.37 -26.87
C GLY A 419 61.56 -31.79 -28.19
N ALA A 420 62.44 -30.80 -28.01
CA ALA A 420 63.63 -30.44 -28.83
C ALA A 420 63.37 -29.96 -30.28
N ASP A 421 64.11 -29.04 -30.89
CA ASP A 421 65.50 -28.64 -30.74
C ASP A 421 65.75 -27.29 -31.45
N GLY A 422 66.81 -26.59 -31.04
CA GLY A 422 67.74 -25.88 -31.93
C GLY A 422 67.32 -24.63 -32.73
N GLY A 423 67.86 -23.48 -32.34
CA GLY A 423 68.84 -22.81 -33.22
C GLY A 423 68.44 -21.53 -33.98
N ALA A 424 68.93 -20.40 -33.45
CA ALA A 424 69.71 -19.36 -34.15
C ALA A 424 69.07 -18.40 -35.19
N ALA A 425 69.42 -17.11 -34.97
CA ALA A 425 69.56 -15.98 -35.91
C ALA A 425 68.26 -15.42 -36.52
N ALA A 426 68.03 -14.11 -36.60
CA ALA A 426 68.87 -12.92 -36.42
C ALA A 426 68.02 -11.73 -35.94
#